data_AF-A0A820P2Y1-F1
#
_entry.id   AF-A0A820P2Y1-F1
#
_cell.length_a   1.000
_cell.length_b   1.000
_cell.length_c   1.000
_cell.angle_alpha   90.00
_cell.angle_beta   90.00
_cell.angle_gamma   90.00
#
_symmetry.space_group_name_H-M   'P 1'
#
loop_
_entity.id
_entity.type
_entity.pdbx_description
1 polymer ?
#
loop_
_entity_poly.entity_id
_entity_poly.type
_entity_poly.pdbx_seq_one_letter_code
_entity_poly.pdbx_strand_id
1 'polypeptide(L)' 'MADLREIGEESLPEITKLDETTKPYIVQLHETRNVTAPKDKETSSNKPHLYRYNKSISNGKNKKL' A
#
# COMPACT_ATOMS: atom_id res chain seq x y z
N MET A 1 11.23 -10.40 9.13
CA MET A 1 9.91 -9.74 9.10
C MET A 1 9.10 -10.48 8.04
N ALA A 2 7.97 -11.08 8.40
CA ALA A 2 7.20 -11.94 7.48
C ALA A 2 6.44 -11.08 6.44
N ASP A 3 6.34 -11.56 5.20
CA ASP A 3 5.64 -10.87 4.10
C ASP A 3 4.17 -11.28 4.04
N LEU A 4 3.25 -10.32 4.14
CA LEU A 4 1.80 -10.56 4.14
C LEU A 4 1.29 -11.12 2.81
N ARG A 5 2.06 -11.07 1.71
CA ARG A 5 1.73 -11.80 0.47
C ARG A 5 1.86 -13.31 0.62
N GLU A 6 2.71 -13.77 1.54
CA GLU A 6 3.02 -15.18 1.77
C GLU A 6 2.20 -15.76 2.92
N ILE A 7 2.00 -14.97 3.98
CA ILE A 7 1.37 -15.44 5.22
C ILE A 7 -0.01 -14.84 5.49
N GLY A 8 -0.45 -13.86 4.69
CA GLY A 8 -1.71 -13.14 4.90
C GLY A 8 -2.84 -13.65 4.02
N GLU A 9 -4.08 -13.32 4.43
CA GLU A 9 -5.29 -13.58 3.65
C GLU A 9 -5.85 -12.28 3.05
N GLU A 10 -6.40 -12.37 1.84
CA GLU A 10 -7.04 -11.23 1.18
C GLU A 10 -8.35 -10.87 1.88
N SER A 11 -8.34 -9.75 2.62
CA SER A 11 -9.47 -9.30 3.43
C SER A 11 -9.89 -7.85 3.14
N LEU A 12 -9.08 -7.11 2.39
CA LEU A 12 -9.36 -5.74 1.99
C LEU A 12 -10.47 -5.71 0.93
N PRO A 13 -11.44 -4.80 1.04
CA PRO A 13 -12.54 -4.68 0.08
C PRO A 13 -12.02 -4.23 -1.29
N GLU A 14 -12.76 -4.54 -2.35
CA GLU A 14 -12.46 -4.04 -3.69
C GLU A 14 -12.53 -2.50 -3.69
N ILE A 15 -11.38 -1.88 -3.99
CA ILE A 15 -11.08 -0.46 -3.70
C ILE A 15 -11.88 0.50 -4.61
N THR A 16 -12.57 -0.01 -5.64
CA THR A 16 -13.21 0.85 -6.65
C THR A 16 -14.43 1.63 -6.14
N LYS A 17 -14.95 1.36 -4.93
CA LYS A 17 -16.16 2.02 -4.39
C LYS A 17 -16.24 2.10 -2.86
N LEU A 18 -15.16 2.46 -2.15
CA LEU A 18 -15.23 2.60 -0.69
C LEU A 18 -14.68 3.94 -0.22
N ASP A 19 -15.59 4.80 0.24
CA ASP A 19 -15.25 6.09 0.86
C ASP A 19 -14.81 5.91 2.33
N GLU A 20 -15.18 4.80 2.97
CA GLU A 20 -14.93 4.52 4.38
C GLU A 20 -14.63 3.04 4.64
N THR A 21 -13.70 2.74 5.54
CA THR A 21 -13.44 1.36 6.00
C THR A 21 -14.21 1.07 7.28
N THR A 22 -15.00 -0.01 7.28
CA THR A 22 -15.90 -0.36 8.39
C THR A 22 -15.26 -1.17 9.51
N LYS A 23 -14.03 -1.65 9.34
CA LYS A 23 -13.30 -2.47 10.32
C LYS A 23 -11.78 -2.23 10.27
N PRO A 24 -11.03 -2.53 11.34
CA PRO A 24 -9.57 -2.43 11.31
C PRO A 24 -8.95 -3.49 10.41
N TYR A 25 -7.84 -3.15 9.75
CA TYR A 25 -7.07 -4.02 8.88
C TYR A 25 -5.58 -3.94 9.21
N ILE A 26 -4.90 -5.08 9.14
CA ILE A 26 -3.43 -5.12 9.15
C ILE A 26 -2.96 -5.03 7.70
N VAL A 27 -2.13 -4.02 7.41
CA VAL A 27 -1.59 -3.77 6.07
C VAL A 27 -0.07 -3.66 6.12
N GLN A 28 0.61 -4.15 5.08
CA GLN A 28 2.05 -4.01 4.92
C GLN A 28 2.33 -2.95 3.85
N LEU A 29 3.13 -1.94 4.22
CA LEU A 29 3.57 -0.91 3.30
C LEU A 29 4.71 -1.48 2.43
N HIS A 30 4.54 -1.43 1.12
CA HIS A 30 5.54 -1.97 0.18
C HIS A 30 6.50 -0.90 -0.34
N GLU A 31 5.95 0.27 -0.67
CA GLU A 31 6.72 1.41 -1.15
C GLU A 31 6.10 2.70 -0.63
N THR A 32 6.96 3.63 -0.23
CA THR A 32 6.60 4.97 0.23
C THR A 32 7.29 5.99 -0.65
N ARG A 33 6.55 6.96 -1.18
CA ARG A 33 7.14 8.06 -1.97
C ARG A 33 6.60 9.41 -1.53
N ASN A 34 7.45 10.43 -1.51
CA ASN A 34 7.00 11.79 -1.27
C ASN A 34 6.35 12.38 -2.54
N VAL A 35 5.04 12.62 -2.53
CA VAL A 35 4.33 13.21 -3.67
C VAL A 35 4.37 14.73 -3.72
N THR A 36 4.84 15.38 -2.65
CA THR A 36 5.01 16.84 -2.61
C THR A 36 6.38 17.32 -3.11
N ALA A 37 7.32 16.39 -3.35
CA ALA A 37 8.64 16.70 -3.85
C ALA A 37 8.90 15.96 -5.18
N PRO A 38 9.70 16.53 -6.09
CA PRO A 38 10.15 15.82 -7.27
C PRO A 38 11.06 14.64 -6.87
N LYS A 39 11.06 13.59 -7.70
CA LYS A 39 11.75 12.31 -7.45
C LYS A 39 13.24 12.47 -7.17
N ASP A 40 13.89 13.46 -7.78
CA ASP A 40 15.33 13.68 -7.62
C ASP A 40 15.69 14.49 -6.37
N LYS A 41 14.70 15.00 -5.63
CA LYS A 41 14.89 15.85 -4.43
C LYS A 41 13.87 15.55 -3.33
N GLU A 42 13.61 14.27 -3.05
CA GLU A 42 12.55 13.85 -2.12
C GLU A 42 12.70 14.39 -0.69
N THR A 43 13.94 14.66 -0.25
CA THR A 43 14.29 15.08 1.12
C THR A 43 14.57 16.58 1.26
N SER A 44 14.68 17.32 0.16
CA SER A 44 15.21 18.69 0.14
C SER A 44 14.13 19.78 0.07
N SER A 45 12.87 19.43 0.31
CA SER A 45 11.77 20.40 0.24
C SER A 45 11.55 21.04 1.62
N ASN A 46 11.61 22.37 1.72
CA ASN A 46 11.17 23.11 2.91
C ASN A 46 9.63 23.07 3.12
N LYS A 47 8.95 22.08 2.54
CA LYS A 47 7.50 21.87 2.64
C LYS A 47 7.24 20.55 3.38
N PRO A 48 6.11 20.42 4.08
CA PRO A 48 5.72 19.15 4.68
C PRO A 48 5.71 18.01 3.65
N HIS A 49 6.20 16.84 4.05
CA HIS A 49 6.17 15.65 3.22
C HIS A 49 4.76 15.07 3.18
N LEU A 50 4.21 14.88 1.99
CA LEU A 50 3.02 14.05 1.78
C LEU A 50 3.45 12.72 1.16
N TYR A 51 3.22 11.62 1.85
CA TYR A 51 3.59 10.29 1.37
C TYR A 51 2.43 9.60 0.68
N ARG A 52 2.72 8.95 -0.45
CA ARG A 52 1.83 7.95 -1.04
C ARG A 52 2.34 6.56 -0.69
N TYR A 53 1.45 5.74 -0.16
CA TYR A 53 1.70 4.35 0.17
C TYR A 53 1.06 3.45 -0.89
N ASN A 54 1.83 2.51 -1.43
CA ASN A 54 1.29 1.50 -2.36
C ASN A 54 1.07 0.18 -1.59
N LYS A 55 -0.13 -0.42 -1.73
CA LYS A 55 -0.37 -1.81 -1.34
C LYS A 55 0.36 -2.73 -2.32
N SER A 56 0.93 -3.82 -1.82
CA SER A 56 1.42 -4.88 -2.71
C SER A 56 0.23 -5.60 -3.37
N ILE A 57 0.25 -5.70 -4.71
CA ILE A 57 -0.73 -6.48 -5.45
C ILE A 57 -0.20 -7.91 -5.50
N SER A 58 -0.86 -8.84 -4.82
CA SER A 58 -0.61 -10.26 -5.04
C SER A 58 -1.15 -10.61 -6.43
N ASN A 59 -0.26 -10.96 -7.36
CA ASN A 59 -0.69 -11.56 -8.62
C ASN A 59 -1.21 -12.97 -8.33
N GLY A 60 -2.50 -13.07 -7.97
CA GLY A 60 -3.18 -14.33 -7.71
C GLY A 60 -3.21 -15.23 -8.95
N LYS A 61 -2.13 -15.98 -9.18
CA LYS A 61 -2.15 -17.22 -9.97
C LYS A 61 -2.20 -18.42 -9.03
N ASN A 62 -3.15 -18.45 -8.09
CA ASN A 62 -3.49 -19.70 -7.41
C ASN A 62 -4.59 -20.40 -8.20
N LYS A 63 -4.18 -21.08 -9.28
CA LYS A 63 -4.96 -22.12 -9.93
C LYS A 63 -5.17 -23.23 -8.90
N LYS A 64 -6.43 -23.49 -8.53
CA LYS A 64 -6.83 -24.67 -7.76
C LYS A 64 -6.31 -25.94 -8.44
N LEU A 65 -5.67 -26.81 -7.67
CA LEU A 65 -5.60 -28.26 -7.88
C LEU A 65 -6.18 -28.92 -6.64
#